data_AF-A0A4S5A177-F1
#
_entry.id   AF-A0A4S5A177-F1
#
_cell.length_a   1.000
_cell.length_b   1.000
_cell.length_c   1.000
_cell.angle_alpha   90.00
_cell.angle_beta   90.00
_cell.angle_gamma   90.00
#
_symmetry.space_group_name_H-M   'P 1'
#
loop_
_entity.id
_entity.type
_entity.pdbx_description
1 polymer ?
#
loop_
_entity_poly.entity_id
_entity_poly.type
_entity_poly.pdbx_seq_one_letter_code
_entity_poly.pdbx_strand_id
1 'polypeptide(L)'
;MTTSETTFAATAAGLVTPVLHWYDEHARDLPWRRPDASAWSVLVSEFMLQQTPVARVLPIHDAWLRQWPTPAALAAEAAGEAVRAWGRLGY
;
A
#
# COMPACT_ATOMS: atom_id res chain seq x y z
N MET A 1 37.59 -0.18 8.17
CA MET A 1 36.19 -0.64 8.00
C MET A 1 35.36 0.53 7.44
N THR A 2 35.79 1.12 6.32
CA THR A 2 35.30 2.45 5.87
C THR A 2 35.18 2.52 4.34
N THR A 3 35.99 1.75 3.61
CA THR A 3 35.96 1.69 2.14
C THR A 3 34.70 1.01 1.59
N SER A 4 34.19 -0.03 2.24
CA SER A 4 33.00 -0.77 1.77
C SER A 4 31.70 0.03 1.86
N GLU A 5 31.58 0.90 2.88
CA GLU A 5 30.39 1.75 3.10
C GLU A 5 30.30 2.87 2.06
N THR A 6 31.45 3.44 1.67
CA THR A 6 31.53 4.48 0.65
C THR A 6 31.17 3.94 -0.74
N THR A 7 31.61 2.72 -1.08
CA THR A 7 31.27 2.07 -2.35
C THR A 7 29.78 1.72 -2.45
N PHE A 8 29.17 1.25 -1.37
CA PHE A 8 27.73 0.96 -1.34
C PHE A 8 26.91 2.23 -1.56
N ALA A 9 27.25 3.33 -0.87
CA ALA A 9 26.58 4.61 -1.03
C ALA A 9 26.69 5.17 -2.46
N ALA A 10 27.88 5.10 -3.08
CA ALA A 10 28.08 5.52 -4.46
C ALA A 10 27.30 4.66 -5.48
N THR A 11 27.23 3.34 -5.24
CA THR A 11 26.46 2.42 -6.08
C THR A 11 24.96 2.69 -5.93
N ALA A 12 24.46 2.86 -4.70
CA ALA A 12 23.07 3.20 -4.45
C ALA A 12 22.68 4.51 -5.13
N ALA A 13 23.51 5.56 -5.05
CA ALA A 13 23.28 6.82 -5.74
C ALA A 13 23.18 6.64 -7.27
N GLY A 14 23.99 5.76 -7.86
CA GLY A 14 23.92 5.41 -9.28
C GLY A 14 22.67 4.62 -9.69
N LEU A 15 21.95 4.00 -8.74
CA LEU A 15 20.75 3.20 -8.99
C LEU A 15 19.44 3.98 -8.79
N VAL A 16 19.44 5.05 -7.98
CA VAL A 16 18.22 5.81 -7.67
C VAL A 16 17.57 6.35 -8.95
N THR A 17 18.30 7.07 -9.79
CA THR A 17 17.73 7.69 -11.00
C THR A 17 17.16 6.66 -11.99
N PRO A 18 17.88 5.58 -12.36
CA PRO A 18 17.32 4.54 -13.23
C PRO A 18 16.07 3.85 -12.67
N VAL A 19 16.05 3.57 -11.35
CA VAL A 19 14.90 2.92 -10.70
C VAL A 19 13.68 3.83 -10.70
N LEU A 20 13.86 5.12 -10.39
CA LEU A 20 12.77 6.10 -10.42
C LEU A 20 12.22 6.27 -11.84
N HIS A 21 13.08 6.42 -12.84
CA HIS A 21 12.65 6.52 -14.25
C HIS A 21 11.87 5.29 -14.70
N TRP A 22 12.37 4.08 -14.38
CA TRP A 22 11.64 2.85 -14.69
C TRP A 22 10.28 2.81 -13.99
N TYR A 23 10.21 3.23 -12.72
CA TYR A 23 8.96 3.27 -11.97
C TYR A 23 7.95 4.24 -12.60
N ASP A 24 8.38 5.44 -13.00
CA ASP A 24 7.52 6.43 -13.65
C ASP A 24 6.88 5.88 -14.94
N GLU A 25 7.62 5.07 -15.71
CA GLU A 25 7.15 4.48 -16.97
C GLU A 25 6.34 3.18 -16.80
N HIS A 26 6.64 2.38 -15.77
CA HIS A 26 6.14 0.99 -15.68
C HIS A 26 5.32 0.70 -14.42
N ALA A 27 5.12 1.67 -13.52
CA ALA A 27 4.31 1.47 -12.33
C ALA A 27 2.89 1.02 -12.70
N ARG A 28 2.41 -0.03 -12.03
CA ARG A 28 1.02 -0.45 -12.15
C ARG A 28 0.12 0.61 -11.54
N ASP A 29 -0.99 0.87 -12.22
CA ASP A 29 -2.08 1.68 -11.69
C ASP A 29 -2.78 0.92 -10.53
N LEU A 30 -2.55 1.38 -9.31
CA LEU A 30 -3.12 0.83 -8.08
C LEU A 30 -3.84 1.95 -7.31
N PRO A 31 -5.07 1.74 -6.81
CA PRO A 31 -5.87 2.81 -6.20
C PRO A 31 -5.16 3.57 -5.07
N TRP A 32 -4.40 2.86 -4.23
CA TRP A 32 -3.63 3.43 -3.12
C TRP A 32 -2.31 4.10 -3.53
N ARG A 33 -1.96 4.12 -4.82
CA ARG A 33 -0.79 4.83 -5.36
C ARG A 33 -1.15 6.05 -6.20
N ARG A 34 -2.43 6.25 -6.48
CA ARG A 34 -2.89 7.39 -7.30
C ARG A 34 -2.72 8.71 -6.54
N PRO A 35 -2.56 9.86 -7.24
CA PRO A 35 -2.37 11.15 -6.60
C PRO A 35 -3.51 11.58 -5.65
N ASP A 36 -4.71 11.04 -5.85
CA ASP A 36 -5.90 11.28 -5.03
C ASP A 36 -6.07 10.28 -3.87
N ALA A 37 -5.15 9.34 -3.70
CA ALA A 37 -5.19 8.37 -2.59
C ALA A 37 -5.07 9.09 -1.24
N SER A 38 -6.07 8.92 -0.38
CA SER A 38 -6.02 9.44 0.99
C SER A 38 -5.01 8.67 1.85
N ALA A 39 -4.51 9.30 2.91
CA ALA A 39 -3.66 8.61 3.90
C ALA A 39 -4.35 7.36 4.49
N TRP A 40 -5.68 7.39 4.59
CA TRP A 40 -6.49 6.23 4.99
C TRP A 40 -6.47 5.11 3.96
N SER A 41 -6.65 5.43 2.67
CA SER A 41 -6.54 4.47 1.56
C SER A 41 -5.18 3.77 1.56
N VAL A 42 -4.10 4.54 1.76
CA VAL A 42 -2.74 3.99 1.85
C VAL A 42 -2.62 3.04 3.04
N LEU A 43 -2.99 3.48 4.25
CA LEU A 43 -2.89 2.67 5.47
C LEU A 43 -3.66 1.34 5.36
N VAL A 44 -4.90 1.38 4.87
CA VAL A 44 -5.73 0.18 4.68
C VAL A 44 -5.05 -0.77 3.68
N SER A 45 -4.53 -0.25 2.58
CA SER A 45 -3.86 -1.08 1.57
C SER A 45 -2.63 -1.79 2.13
N GLU A 46 -1.81 -1.12 2.95
CA GLU A 46 -0.62 -1.70 3.57
C GLU A 46 -0.97 -2.85 4.52
N PHE A 47 -2.04 -2.74 5.30
CA PHE A 47 -2.52 -3.84 6.14
C PHE A 47 -3.08 -4.99 5.30
N MET A 48 -3.86 -4.70 4.27
CA MET A 48 -4.46 -5.74 3.42
C MET A 48 -3.41 -6.51 2.60
N LEU A 49 -2.31 -5.86 2.20
CA LEU A 49 -1.26 -6.46 1.36
C LEU A 49 -0.31 -7.38 2.13
N GLN A 50 -0.42 -7.45 3.46
CA GLN A 50 0.36 -8.39 4.26
C GLN A 50 -0.02 -9.82 3.88
N GLN A 51 0.97 -10.57 3.36
CA GLN A 51 0.81 -11.96 2.91
C GLN A 51 -0.33 -12.21 1.90
N THR A 52 -0.81 -11.14 1.24
CA THR A 52 -1.96 -11.20 0.33
C THR A 52 -1.61 -10.62 -1.03
N PRO A 53 -1.80 -11.37 -2.13
CA PRO A 53 -1.55 -10.86 -3.47
C PRO A 53 -2.45 -9.67 -3.83
N VAL A 54 -1.89 -8.67 -4.54
CA VAL A 54 -2.59 -7.46 -5.00
C VAL A 54 -3.94 -7.76 -5.65
N ALA A 55 -4.02 -8.77 -6.52
CA ALA A 55 -5.24 -9.13 -7.24
C ALA A 55 -6.41 -9.50 -6.30
N ARG A 56 -6.11 -10.04 -5.11
CA ARG A 56 -7.11 -10.35 -4.09
C ARG A 56 -7.50 -9.11 -3.28
N VAL A 57 -6.56 -8.19 -3.06
CA VAL A 57 -6.79 -6.96 -2.29
C VAL A 57 -7.67 -5.96 -3.02
N LEU A 58 -7.47 -5.77 -4.34
CA LEU A 58 -8.17 -4.75 -5.13
C LEU A 58 -9.69 -4.66 -4.88
N PRO A 59 -10.49 -5.75 -5.01
CA PRO A 59 -11.93 -5.66 -4.80
C PRO A 59 -12.33 -5.41 -3.34
N ILE A 60 -11.52 -5.85 -2.37
CA ILE A 60 -11.83 -5.67 -0.95
C ILE A 60 -11.48 -4.27 -0.48
N HIS A 61 -10.36 -3.72 -0.96
CA HIS A 61 -9.96 -2.33 -0.70
C HIS A 61 -11.00 -1.33 -1.22
N ASP A 62 -11.51 -1.54 -2.44
CA ASP A 62 -12.58 -0.70 -3.01
C ASP A 62 -13.86 -0.76 -2.15
N ALA A 63 -14.32 -1.96 -1.79
CA ALA A 63 -15.50 -2.13 -0.95
C ALA A 63 -15.30 -1.51 0.44
N TRP A 64 -14.11 -1.66 1.03
CA TRP A 64 -13.76 -1.11 2.33
C TRP A 64 -13.82 0.41 2.33
N LEU A 65 -13.23 1.08 1.33
CA LEU A 65 -13.23 2.54 1.26
C LEU A 65 -14.60 3.12 0.88
N ARG A 66 -15.43 2.38 0.13
CA ARG A 66 -16.83 2.77 -0.10
C ARG A 66 -17.65 2.73 1.18
N GLN A 67 -17.43 1.71 2.02
CA GLN A 67 -18.15 1.55 3.29
C GLN A 67 -17.62 2.49 4.38
N TRP A 68 -16.30 2.60 4.50
CA TRP A 68 -15.61 3.41 5.50
C TRP A 68 -14.58 4.31 4.84
N PRO A 69 -15.00 5.46 4.28
CA PRO A 69 -14.11 6.37 3.57
C PRO A 69 -13.10 7.09 4.48
N THR A 70 -13.33 7.05 5.80
CA THR A 70 -12.44 7.67 6.80
C THR A 70 -12.23 6.73 8.00
N PRO A 71 -11.16 6.92 8.78
CA PRO A 71 -10.96 6.17 10.03
C PRO A 71 -12.12 6.36 11.01
N ALA A 72 -12.71 7.55 11.06
CA ALA A 72 -13.85 7.85 11.93
C ALA A 72 -15.11 7.09 11.52
N ALA A 73 -15.34 6.90 10.22
CA ALA A 73 -16.46 6.09 9.71
C ALA A 73 -16.33 4.62 10.14
N LEU A 74 -15.12 4.06 10.11
CA LEU A 74 -14.86 2.71 10.63
C LEU A 74 -15.06 2.64 12.15
N ALA A 75 -14.53 3.62 12.88
CA ALA A 75 -14.60 3.66 14.35
C ALA A 75 -16.01 3.82 14.91
N ALA A 76 -16.96 4.31 14.10
CA ALA A 76 -18.36 4.44 14.47
C ALA A 76 -19.13 3.10 14.43
N GLU A 77 -18.57 2.08 13.76
CA GLU A 77 -19.20 0.76 13.65
C GLU A 77 -18.81 -0.20 14.77
N ALA A 78 -19.64 -1.21 14.99
CA ALA A 78 -19.27 -2.33 15.83
C ALA A 78 -18.03 -3.05 15.24
N ALA A 79 -17.05 -3.38 16.08
CA ALA A 79 -15.81 -4.04 15.64
C ALA A 79 -16.04 -5.31 14.81
N GLY A 80 -17.14 -6.03 15.05
CA GLY A 80 -17.52 -7.21 14.28
C GLY A 80 -17.86 -6.93 12.81
N GLU A 81 -18.30 -5.71 12.46
CA GLU A 81 -18.53 -5.33 11.05
C GLU A 81 -17.21 -5.27 10.28
N ALA A 82 -16.16 -4.68 10.88
CA ALA A 82 -14.83 -4.64 10.30
C ALA A 82 -14.28 -6.05 10.03
N VAL A 83 -14.43 -6.96 11.00
CA VAL A 83 -14.00 -8.36 10.87
C VAL A 83 -14.76 -9.08 9.75
N ARG A 84 -16.08 -8.89 9.65
CA ARG A 84 -16.90 -9.45 8.56
C ARG A 84 -16.45 -8.95 7.19
N ALA A 85 -16.21 -7.65 7.05
CA ALA A 85 -15.79 -7.03 5.80
C ALA A 85 -14.36 -7.44 5.38
N TRP A 86 -13.47 -7.67 6.35
CA TRP A 86 -12.12 -8.21 6.10
C TRP A 86 -12.16 -9.62 5.50
N GLY A 87 -13.17 -10.40 5.86
CA GLY A 87 -13.50 -11.67 5.22
C GLY A 87 -12.34 -12.67 5.25
N ARG A 88 -11.95 -13.17 4.08
CA ARG A 88 -10.88 -14.19 3.91
C ARG A 88 -9.55 -13.60 3.44
N LEU A 89 -9.30 -12.30 3.65
CA LEU A 89 -8.02 -11.69 3.25
C LEU A 89 -6.82 -12.34 3.96
N GLY A 90 -7.02 -13.00 5.11
CA GLY A 90 -6.02 -13.82 5.77
C GLY A 90 -5.48 -13.16 7.03
N TYR A 91 -6.13 -13.48 8.14
CA TYR A 91 -5.62 -13.74 9.49
C TYR A 91 -6.77 -14.32 10.32
#